data_AF-A0A7C4NAH1-F1
#
_entry.id   AF-A0A7C4NAH1-F1
#
_cell.length_a   1.000
_cell.length_b   1.000
_cell.length_c   1.000
_cell.angle_alpha   90.00
_cell.angle_beta   90.00
_cell.angle_gamma   90.00
#
_symmetry.space_group_name_H-M   'P 1'
#
loop_
_entity.id
_entity.type
_entity.pdbx_description
1 polymer ?
#
loop_
_entity_poly.entity_id
_entity_poly.type
_entity_poly.pdbx_seq_one_letter_code
_entity_poly.pdbx_strand_id
1 'polypeptide(L)'
;MSAKSPTISPSDVIARADALRRDLSGNFRDQLVEAMYAEAETIAKRAVTAKGQRRLDWDQRLDRLITSPIFGLPIMLLLLSIVFWLTITGANVPSQMIADALFWIEEQAANLFTAIGLPWWITGFVWHGVWRGLAWVVSVMLPPMAIFFPFFTILEDLGYLPRVAFNLDWLFKKAGAHGKQALTMTMGFGCNAAGIIATRIIDSPRERLIAILTNNFAPCNGRFPTLIMLATVFVAAAFPPAVASVVAAGSVVMLVVIGILFTLIVSAFLSRTLLKGEASAFTLELPPYRRPNIKRILYTSIIDRTIFVLWRAIQTAAPAGAVIWLLGNIVVGDQSLAVHFANVLNPLGVAIGLDGVILLAYVIAIPANEIVVPTMMMVYMGTGVMTDGPEGAALY
;
A
#
# COMPACT_ATOMS: atom_id res chain seq x y z
N MET A 1 -22.70 -68.90 -30.87
CA MET A 1 -22.82 -67.88 -29.81
C MET A 1 -21.67 -66.88 -29.99
N SER A 2 -21.95 -65.71 -30.58
CA SER A 2 -20.96 -64.64 -30.75
C SER A 2 -21.11 -63.66 -29.60
N ALA A 3 -20.10 -63.59 -28.73
CA ALA A 3 -20.08 -62.67 -27.60
C ALA A 3 -19.82 -61.25 -28.11
N LYS A 4 -20.84 -60.37 -28.01
CA LYS A 4 -20.70 -58.93 -28.25
C LYS A 4 -19.66 -58.36 -27.27
N SER A 5 -18.65 -57.66 -27.79
CA SER A 5 -17.74 -56.87 -26.97
C SER A 5 -18.54 -55.77 -26.23
N PRO A 6 -18.16 -55.43 -24.99
CA PRO A 6 -18.85 -54.40 -24.24
C PRO A 6 -18.62 -53.04 -24.91
N THR A 7 -19.70 -52.40 -25.34
CA THR A 7 -19.69 -51.03 -25.85
C THR A 7 -19.40 -50.08 -24.69
N ILE A 8 -18.14 -49.70 -24.53
CA ILE A 8 -17.70 -48.73 -23.52
C ILE A 8 -18.33 -47.37 -23.89
N SER A 9 -19.17 -46.83 -23.02
CA SER A 9 -19.78 -45.52 -23.25
C SER A 9 -18.76 -44.40 -22.95
N PRO A 10 -18.83 -43.24 -23.62
CA PRO A 10 -17.96 -42.09 -23.32
C PRO A 10 -18.03 -41.66 -21.84
N SER A 11 -19.20 -41.79 -21.22
CA SER A 11 -19.40 -41.55 -19.79
C SER A 11 -18.61 -42.51 -18.89
N ASP A 12 -18.47 -43.78 -19.28
CA ASP A 12 -17.71 -44.77 -18.51
C ASP A 12 -16.20 -44.48 -18.58
N VAL A 13 -15.72 -43.99 -19.73
CA VAL A 13 -14.32 -43.55 -19.89
C VAL A 13 -14.03 -42.34 -19.01
N ILE A 14 -14.93 -41.37 -18.98
CA ILE A 14 -14.77 -40.16 -18.15
C ILE A 14 -14.83 -40.52 -16.66
N ALA A 15 -15.78 -41.36 -16.24
CA ALA A 15 -15.89 -41.80 -14.85
C ALA A 15 -14.66 -42.62 -14.41
N ARG A 16 -14.13 -43.47 -15.29
CA ARG A 16 -12.91 -44.25 -15.03
C ARG A 16 -11.68 -43.36 -14.99
N ALA A 17 -11.59 -42.36 -15.87
CA ALA A 17 -10.53 -41.38 -15.86
C ALA A 17 -10.55 -40.53 -14.58
N ASP A 18 -11.72 -40.11 -14.11
CA ASP A 18 -11.85 -39.35 -12.85
C ASP A 18 -11.56 -40.19 -11.60
N ALA A 19 -11.87 -41.50 -11.63
CA ALA A 19 -11.48 -42.42 -10.56
C ALA A 19 -9.95 -42.57 -10.49
N LEU A 20 -9.31 -42.83 -11.64
CA LEU A 20 -7.84 -42.95 -11.74
C LEU A 20 -7.12 -41.62 -11.45
N ARG A 21 -7.76 -40.49 -11.74
CA ARG A 21 -7.23 -39.16 -11.49
C ARG A 21 -7.01 -38.86 -10.00
N ARG A 22 -7.76 -39.51 -9.10
CA ARG A 22 -7.61 -39.36 -7.64
C ARG A 22 -6.43 -40.15 -7.08
N ASP A 23 -6.02 -41.22 -7.78
CA ASP A 23 -4.87 -42.06 -7.40
C ASP A 23 -3.53 -41.54 -7.93
N LEU A 24 -3.56 -40.54 -8.82
CA LEU A 24 -2.35 -39.91 -9.35
C LEU A 24 -1.74 -38.98 -8.30
N SER A 25 -0.41 -39.06 -8.15
CA SER A 25 0.34 -38.19 -7.25
C SER A 25 0.11 -36.71 -7.60
N GLY A 26 0.16 -35.83 -6.60
CA GLY A 26 -0.12 -34.39 -6.76
C GLY A 26 0.69 -33.71 -7.88
N ASN A 27 1.86 -34.26 -8.24
CA ASN A 27 2.76 -33.73 -9.26
C ASN A 27 2.47 -34.24 -10.69
N PHE A 28 1.55 -35.19 -10.90
CA PHE A 28 1.27 -35.74 -12.23
C PHE A 28 0.76 -34.68 -13.21
N ARG A 29 -0.06 -33.73 -12.74
CA ARG A 29 -0.53 -32.61 -13.57
C ARG A 29 0.63 -31.72 -14.03
N ASP A 30 1.58 -31.44 -13.14
CA ASP A 30 2.73 -30.61 -13.47
C ASP A 30 3.62 -31.32 -14.49
N GLN A 31 3.86 -32.63 -14.33
CA GLN A 31 4.61 -33.46 -15.29
C GLN A 31 3.93 -33.55 -16.66
N LEU A 32 2.60 -33.69 -16.69
CA LEU A 32 1.84 -33.74 -17.93
C LEU A 32 1.93 -32.41 -18.69
N VAL A 33 1.79 -31.29 -17.98
CA VAL A 33 1.92 -29.95 -18.55
C VAL A 33 3.35 -29.72 -19.05
N GLU A 34 4.36 -30.10 -18.26
CA GLU A 34 5.77 -30.02 -18.66
C GLU A 34 6.06 -30.82 -19.94
N ALA A 35 5.54 -32.04 -20.06
CA ALA A 35 5.67 -32.87 -21.26
C ALA A 35 4.96 -32.23 -22.48
N MET A 36 3.76 -31.68 -22.30
CA MET A 36 3.04 -30.98 -23.37
C MET A 36 3.80 -29.75 -23.88
N TYR A 37 4.35 -28.94 -22.97
CA TYR A 37 5.15 -27.77 -23.35
C TYR A 37 6.48 -28.16 -23.99
N ALA A 38 7.13 -29.23 -23.52
CA ALA A 38 8.36 -29.75 -24.13
C ALA A 38 8.13 -30.24 -25.57
N GLU A 39 7.02 -30.94 -25.82
CA GLU A 39 6.64 -31.38 -27.16
C GLU A 39 6.32 -30.18 -28.07
N ALA A 40 5.56 -29.21 -27.56
CA ALA A 40 5.26 -27.97 -28.27
C ALA A 40 6.53 -27.18 -28.64
N GLU A 41 7.50 -27.08 -27.71
CA GLU A 41 8.80 -26.45 -27.97
C GLU A 41 9.60 -27.20 -29.04
N THR A 42 9.57 -28.53 -29.01
CA THR A 42 10.24 -29.39 -29.99
C THR A 42 9.65 -29.20 -31.40
N ILE A 43 8.32 -29.14 -31.50
CA ILE A 43 7.60 -28.84 -32.75
C ILE A 43 7.93 -27.43 -33.23
N ALA A 44 7.89 -26.43 -32.34
CA ALA A 44 8.18 -25.04 -32.68
C ALA A 44 9.62 -24.85 -33.19
N LYS A 45 10.62 -25.50 -32.56
CA LYS A 45 12.02 -25.48 -33.01
C LYS A 45 12.22 -26.08 -34.41
N ARG A 46 11.40 -27.07 -34.77
CA ARG A 46 11.44 -27.69 -36.11
C ARG A 46 10.74 -26.83 -37.16
N ALA A 47 9.67 -26.14 -36.80
CA ALA A 47 8.82 -25.39 -37.72
C ALA A 47 9.25 -23.92 -37.91
N VAL A 48 9.94 -23.32 -36.94
CA VAL A 48 10.26 -21.88 -36.94
C VAL A 48 11.78 -21.68 -37.02
N THR A 49 12.25 -21.11 -38.13
CA THR A 49 13.61 -20.59 -38.25
C THR A 49 13.62 -19.10 -37.90
N ALA A 50 14.09 -18.77 -36.69
CA ALA A 50 14.17 -17.39 -36.25
C ALA A 50 15.29 -16.65 -37.00
N LYS A 51 14.93 -15.79 -37.96
CA LYS A 51 15.86 -14.84 -38.59
C LYS A 51 16.09 -13.66 -37.63
N GLY A 52 17.22 -13.67 -36.93
CA GLY A 52 17.70 -12.51 -36.17
C GLY A 52 18.28 -12.88 -34.81
N GLN A 53 19.59 -13.09 -34.75
CA GLN A 53 20.34 -12.92 -33.50
C GLN A 53 20.46 -11.43 -33.22
N ARG A 54 19.71 -10.88 -32.24
CA ARG A 54 20.14 -9.68 -31.49
C ARG A 54 19.16 -9.34 -30.35
N ARG A 55 19.70 -9.32 -29.12
CA ARG A 55 19.16 -8.82 -27.82
C ARG A 55 18.55 -9.81 -26.83
N LEU A 56 18.28 -11.07 -27.19
CA LEU A 56 17.60 -12.02 -26.29
C LEU A 56 18.43 -12.51 -25.08
N ASP A 57 19.77 -12.49 -25.12
CA ASP A 57 20.57 -13.09 -24.03
C ASP A 57 20.47 -12.36 -22.68
N TRP A 58 20.45 -11.02 -22.68
CA TRP A 58 20.38 -10.25 -21.44
C TRP A 58 19.00 -10.30 -20.81
N ASP A 59 17.96 -10.11 -21.63
CA ASP A 59 16.57 -10.16 -21.19
C ASP A 59 16.23 -11.56 -20.65
N GLN A 60 16.66 -12.65 -21.32
CA GLN A 60 16.42 -14.02 -20.86
C GLN A 60 17.21 -14.39 -19.58
N ARG A 61 18.44 -13.88 -19.41
CA ARG A 61 19.21 -14.09 -18.18
C ARG A 61 18.59 -13.34 -17.00
N LEU A 62 18.17 -12.11 -17.23
CA LEU A 62 17.48 -11.30 -16.23
C LEU A 62 16.13 -11.92 -15.88
N ASP A 63 15.39 -12.41 -16.88
CA ASP A 63 14.16 -13.18 -16.72
C ASP A 63 14.39 -14.38 -15.79
N ARG A 64 15.34 -15.25 -16.13
CA ARG A 64 15.67 -16.46 -15.37
C ARG A 64 16.10 -16.16 -13.93
N LEU A 65 16.79 -15.05 -13.69
CA LEU A 65 17.17 -14.63 -12.34
C LEU A 65 15.95 -14.16 -11.53
N ILE A 66 15.11 -13.30 -12.12
CA ILE A 66 13.92 -12.71 -11.50
C ILE A 66 12.82 -13.75 -11.27
N THR A 67 12.66 -14.73 -12.17
CA THR A 67 11.67 -15.79 -12.06
C THR A 67 12.17 -17.01 -11.30
N SER A 68 13.41 -16.98 -10.80
CA SER A 68 13.91 -18.10 -10.00
C SER A 68 13.10 -18.22 -8.71
N PRO A 69 12.69 -19.43 -8.31
CA PRO A 69 11.83 -19.63 -7.12
C PRO A 69 12.53 -19.22 -5.82
N ILE A 70 13.87 -19.26 -5.79
CA ILE A 70 14.69 -18.96 -4.61
C ILE A 70 15.18 -17.51 -4.61
N PHE A 71 15.71 -17.00 -5.73
CA PHE A 71 16.27 -15.64 -5.77
C PHE A 71 15.25 -14.58 -6.23
N GLY A 72 14.18 -14.97 -6.92
CA GLY A 72 13.17 -14.03 -7.42
C GLY A 72 12.49 -13.23 -6.32
N LEU A 73 12.10 -13.89 -5.21
CA LEU A 73 11.42 -13.24 -4.09
C LEU A 73 12.35 -12.32 -3.27
N PRO A 74 13.58 -12.72 -2.90
CA PRO A 74 14.55 -11.82 -2.27
C PRO A 74 14.94 -10.62 -3.14
N ILE A 75 15.22 -10.82 -4.43
CA ILE A 75 15.56 -9.73 -5.36
C ILE A 75 14.40 -8.74 -5.45
N MET A 76 13.17 -9.24 -5.40
CA MET A 76 11.97 -8.41 -5.40
C MET A 76 11.77 -7.61 -4.14
N LEU A 77 11.90 -8.22 -2.97
CA LEU A 77 11.85 -7.49 -1.73
C LEU A 77 12.96 -6.44 -1.67
N LEU A 78 14.17 -6.76 -2.14
CA LEU A 78 15.29 -5.83 -2.21
C LEU A 78 14.98 -4.65 -3.14
N LEU A 79 14.50 -4.89 -4.35
CA LEU A 79 14.21 -3.85 -5.32
C LEU A 79 13.07 -2.94 -4.86
N LEU A 80 12.00 -3.50 -4.31
CA LEU A 80 10.92 -2.71 -3.70
C LEU A 80 11.41 -1.92 -2.49
N SER A 81 12.26 -2.51 -1.64
CA SER A 81 12.88 -1.82 -0.51
C SER A 81 13.73 -0.64 -0.96
N ILE A 82 14.50 -0.77 -2.05
CA ILE A 82 15.28 0.32 -2.64
C ILE A 82 14.35 1.45 -3.11
N VAL A 83 13.24 1.12 -3.79
CA VAL A 83 12.27 2.14 -4.23
C VAL A 83 11.62 2.84 -3.04
N PHE A 84 11.22 2.11 -1.99
CA PHE A 84 10.68 2.73 -0.79
C PHE A 84 11.70 3.60 -0.07
N TRP A 85 12.94 3.13 0.07
CA TRP A 85 14.02 3.90 0.68
C TRP A 85 14.29 5.20 -0.10
N LEU A 86 14.42 5.12 -1.43
CA LEU A 86 14.57 6.30 -2.29
C LEU A 86 13.37 7.24 -2.19
N THR A 87 12.17 6.69 -2.06
CA THR A 87 10.94 7.48 -1.94
C THR A 87 10.91 8.22 -0.61
N ILE A 88 11.16 7.55 0.51
CA ILE A 88 11.10 8.14 1.85
C ILE A 88 12.21 9.17 2.00
N THR A 89 13.47 8.76 1.83
CA THR A 89 14.63 9.66 1.98
C THR A 89 14.61 10.79 0.97
N GLY A 90 14.19 10.51 -0.27
CA GLY A 90 14.07 11.54 -1.31
C GLY A 90 12.92 12.51 -1.10
N ALA A 91 11.86 12.12 -0.38
CA ALA A 91 10.69 12.95 -0.15
C ALA A 91 10.82 13.89 1.06
N ASN A 92 11.71 13.60 2.01
CA ASN A 92 11.81 14.40 3.24
C ASN A 92 12.19 15.85 2.98
N VAL A 93 13.21 16.07 2.14
CA VAL A 93 13.67 17.41 1.76
C VAL A 93 12.55 18.22 1.08
N PRO A 94 11.91 17.76 -0.01
CA PRO A 94 10.81 18.51 -0.62
C PRO A 94 9.58 18.63 0.30
N SER A 95 9.32 17.65 1.17
CA SER A 95 8.24 17.73 2.17
C SER A 95 8.47 18.88 3.14
N GLN A 96 9.68 19.01 3.69
CA GLN A 96 10.04 20.10 4.60
C GLN A 96 9.97 21.45 3.88
N MET A 97 10.54 21.56 2.67
CA MET A 97 10.49 22.80 1.89
C MET A 97 9.05 23.27 1.60
N ILE A 98 8.14 22.33 1.31
CA ILE A 98 6.71 22.65 1.08
C ILE A 98 6.03 23.03 2.40
N ALA A 99 6.31 22.31 3.49
CA ALA A 99 5.77 22.63 4.81
C ALA A 99 6.16 24.05 5.24
N ASP A 100 7.45 24.37 5.18
CA ASP A 100 7.98 25.69 5.54
C ASP A 100 7.35 26.80 4.70
N ALA A 101 7.24 26.61 3.39
CA ALA A 101 6.62 27.58 2.50
C ALA A 101 5.12 27.79 2.80
N LEU A 102 4.38 26.70 3.05
CA LEU A 102 2.94 26.77 3.33
C LEU A 102 2.64 27.35 4.71
N PHE A 103 3.47 27.06 5.72
CA PHE A 103 3.37 27.64 7.06
C PHE A 103 3.81 29.10 7.08
N TRP A 104 4.81 29.48 6.27
CA TRP A 104 5.15 30.88 6.08
C TRP A 104 3.98 31.67 5.48
N ILE A 105 3.29 31.10 4.46
CA ILE A 105 2.08 31.72 3.90
C ILE A 105 0.97 31.83 4.97
N GLU A 106 0.80 30.81 5.80
CA GLU A 106 -0.16 30.82 6.91
C GLU A 106 0.10 32.00 7.85
N GLU A 107 1.34 32.18 8.29
CA GLU A 107 1.72 33.24 9.23
C GLU A 107 1.49 34.64 8.63
N GLN A 108 1.92 34.87 7.38
CA GLN A 108 1.74 36.15 6.72
C GLN A 108 0.25 36.49 6.52
N ALA A 109 -0.55 35.51 6.14
CA ALA A 109 -1.96 35.73 5.89
C ALA A 109 -2.78 35.88 7.19
N ALA A 110 -2.40 35.14 8.24
CA ALA A 110 -2.95 35.35 9.58
C ALA A 110 -2.65 36.75 10.10
N ASN A 111 -1.41 37.24 9.92
CA ASN A 111 -1.02 38.61 10.28
C ASN A 111 -1.76 39.68 9.49
N LEU A 112 -2.06 39.41 8.21
CA LEU A 112 -2.90 40.31 7.41
C LEU A 112 -4.33 40.37 7.94
N PHE A 113 -4.90 39.24 8.33
CA PHE A 113 -6.27 39.18 8.86
C PHE A 113 -6.39 39.90 10.21
N THR A 114 -5.38 39.77 11.08
CA THR A 114 -5.33 40.51 12.34
C THR A 114 -5.14 42.02 12.09
N ALA A 115 -4.33 42.41 11.10
CA ALA A 115 -4.16 43.82 10.71
C ALA A 115 -5.46 44.45 10.16
N ILE A 116 -6.30 43.68 9.47
CA ILE A 116 -7.63 44.12 8.98
C ILE A 116 -8.65 44.20 10.13
N GLY A 117 -8.33 43.68 11.32
CA GLY A 117 -9.21 43.68 12.48
C GLY A 117 -10.29 42.58 12.43
N LEU A 118 -10.04 41.49 11.69
CA LEU A 118 -10.95 40.34 11.69
C LEU A 118 -10.97 39.67 13.08
N PRO A 119 -12.12 39.14 13.52
CA PRO A 119 -12.22 38.39 14.76
C PRO A 119 -11.23 37.21 14.80
N TRP A 120 -10.62 36.99 15.98
CA TRP A 120 -9.64 35.92 16.20
C TRP A 120 -10.12 34.54 15.75
N TRP A 121 -11.42 34.26 15.89
CA TRP A 121 -12.01 32.97 15.53
C TRP A 121 -12.07 32.73 14.02
N ILE A 122 -12.21 33.79 13.20
CA ILE A 122 -12.19 33.66 11.74
C ILE A 122 -10.78 33.34 11.27
N THR A 123 -9.80 34.09 11.78
CA THR A 123 -8.38 33.87 11.48
C THR A 123 -7.95 32.46 11.91
N GLY A 124 -8.31 32.05 13.13
CA GLY A 124 -7.99 30.72 13.62
C GLY A 124 -8.67 29.60 12.84
N PHE A 125 -9.98 29.71 12.56
CA PHE A 125 -10.70 28.69 11.81
C PHE A 125 -10.14 28.48 10.40
N VAL A 126 -9.91 29.58 9.66
CA VAL A 126 -9.45 29.53 8.27
C VAL A 126 -7.97 29.17 8.17
N TRP A 127 -7.10 29.86 8.91
CA TRP A 127 -5.65 29.70 8.78
C TRP A 127 -5.10 28.58 9.68
N HIS A 128 -5.38 28.62 10.99
CA HIS A 128 -4.85 27.65 11.93
C HIS A 128 -5.59 26.29 11.92
N GLY A 129 -6.81 26.25 11.39
CA GLY A 129 -7.60 25.02 11.22
C GLY A 129 -7.55 24.46 9.81
N VAL A 130 -8.29 25.08 8.89
CA VAL A 130 -8.44 24.57 7.51
C VAL A 130 -7.12 24.59 6.76
N TRP A 131 -6.45 25.75 6.67
CA TRP A 131 -5.21 25.88 5.91
C TRP A 131 -4.09 25.05 6.51
N ARG A 132 -3.88 25.08 7.84
CA ARG A 132 -2.85 24.26 8.48
C ARG A 132 -3.07 22.76 8.26
N GLY A 133 -4.31 22.28 8.36
CA GLY A 133 -4.64 20.88 8.05
C GLY A 133 -4.36 20.51 6.59
N LEU A 134 -4.69 21.41 5.66
CA LEU A 134 -4.37 21.24 4.25
C LEU A 134 -2.86 21.26 3.98
N ALA A 135 -2.15 22.21 4.59
CA ALA A 135 -0.71 22.36 4.46
C ALA A 135 0.02 21.10 4.92
N TRP A 136 -0.41 20.52 6.05
CA TRP A 136 0.10 19.26 6.57
C TRP A 136 -0.09 18.09 5.61
N VAL A 137 -1.32 17.92 5.11
CA VAL A 137 -1.62 16.81 4.18
C VAL A 137 -0.87 16.97 2.87
N VAL A 138 -0.80 18.18 2.33
CA VAL A 138 -0.07 18.46 1.09
C VAL A 138 1.42 18.24 1.28
N SER A 139 2.03 18.74 2.35
CA SER A 139 3.47 18.59 2.59
C SER A 139 3.85 17.13 2.77
N VAL A 140 3.10 16.37 3.58
CA VAL A 140 3.43 14.97 3.92
C VAL A 140 3.11 14.00 2.76
N MET A 141 2.02 14.19 2.02
CA MET A 141 1.58 13.22 1.01
C MET A 141 2.14 13.47 -0.40
N LEU A 142 2.28 14.73 -0.82
CA LEU A 142 2.59 15.05 -2.22
C LEU A 142 3.99 14.57 -2.65
N PRO A 143 5.09 14.86 -1.93
CA PRO A 143 6.43 14.49 -2.39
C PRO A 143 6.68 12.98 -2.45
N PRO A 144 6.33 12.16 -1.44
CA PRO A 144 6.49 10.72 -1.54
C PRO A 144 5.70 10.14 -2.71
N MET A 145 4.48 10.61 -2.97
CA MET A 145 3.69 10.13 -4.11
C MET A 145 4.28 10.54 -5.45
N ALA A 146 4.77 11.78 -5.56
CA ALA A 146 5.41 12.31 -6.76
C ALA A 146 6.69 11.55 -7.13
N ILE A 147 7.38 10.96 -6.16
CA ILE A 147 8.57 10.11 -6.38
C ILE A 147 8.17 8.65 -6.62
N PHE A 148 7.27 8.11 -5.78
CA PHE A 148 6.87 6.70 -5.82
C PHE A 148 6.22 6.30 -7.15
N PHE A 149 5.24 7.09 -7.64
CA PHE A 149 4.48 6.69 -8.84
C PHE A 149 5.34 6.65 -10.12
N PRO A 150 6.27 7.58 -10.39
CA PRO A 150 7.20 7.43 -11.50
C PRO A 150 8.07 6.16 -11.39
N PHE A 151 8.67 5.88 -10.23
CA PHE A 151 9.47 4.66 -10.05
C PHE A 151 8.63 3.40 -10.24
N PHE A 152 7.44 3.35 -9.64
CA PHE A 152 6.54 2.22 -9.78
C PHE A 152 6.11 2.01 -11.24
N THR A 153 5.79 3.09 -11.97
CA THR A 153 5.41 3.02 -13.38
C THR A 153 6.58 2.61 -14.27
N ILE A 154 7.81 3.00 -13.94
CA ILE A 154 9.01 2.48 -14.61
C ILE A 154 9.13 0.97 -14.42
N LEU A 155 8.92 0.46 -13.21
CA LEU A 155 8.93 -0.98 -12.94
C LEU A 155 7.79 -1.73 -13.63
N GLU A 156 6.63 -1.08 -13.75
CA GLU A 156 5.49 -1.58 -14.51
C GLU A 156 5.82 -1.72 -16.00
N ASP A 157 6.33 -0.65 -16.63
CA ASP A 157 6.68 -0.58 -18.05
C ASP A 157 7.85 -1.50 -18.43
N LEU A 158 8.80 -1.70 -17.51
CA LEU A 158 9.87 -2.69 -17.66
C LEU A 158 9.34 -4.14 -17.58
N GLY A 159 8.07 -4.36 -17.26
CA GLY A 159 7.50 -5.69 -17.12
C GLY A 159 7.97 -6.43 -15.86
N TYR A 160 8.60 -5.72 -14.91
CA TYR A 160 9.06 -6.27 -13.65
C TYR A 160 7.90 -6.68 -12.74
N LEU A 161 6.92 -5.80 -12.57
CA LEU A 161 5.76 -6.04 -11.71
C LEU A 161 4.93 -7.27 -12.14
N PRO A 162 4.61 -7.50 -13.43
CA PRO A 162 3.99 -8.74 -13.88
C PRO A 162 4.73 -10.03 -13.45
N ARG A 163 6.07 -10.01 -13.48
CA ARG A 163 6.90 -11.16 -13.07
C ARG A 163 6.85 -11.39 -11.57
N VAL A 164 6.84 -10.31 -10.80
CA VAL A 164 6.61 -10.32 -9.36
C VAL A 164 5.26 -10.95 -9.03
N ALA A 165 4.21 -10.55 -9.74
CA ALA A 165 2.86 -11.11 -9.57
C ALA A 165 2.84 -12.61 -9.85
N PHE A 166 3.55 -13.06 -10.90
CA PHE A 166 3.69 -14.48 -11.22
C PHE A 166 4.43 -15.25 -10.12
N ASN A 167 5.55 -14.72 -9.62
CA ASN A 167 6.34 -15.39 -8.57
C ASN A 167 5.60 -15.46 -7.22
N LEU A 168 4.71 -14.51 -6.94
CA LEU A 168 3.87 -14.50 -5.74
C LEU A 168 2.53 -15.23 -5.93
N ASP A 169 2.17 -15.64 -7.14
CA ASP A 169 0.86 -16.23 -7.44
C ASP A 169 0.59 -17.47 -6.60
N TRP A 170 1.58 -18.36 -6.42
CA TRP A 170 1.41 -19.56 -5.62
C TRP A 170 1.03 -19.26 -4.15
N LEU A 171 1.55 -18.16 -3.60
CA LEU A 171 1.29 -17.74 -2.22
C LEU A 171 -0.14 -17.20 -2.07
N PHE A 172 -0.56 -16.35 -3.00
CA PHE A 172 -1.94 -15.82 -3.03
C PHE A 172 -2.96 -16.91 -3.36
N LYS A 173 -2.64 -17.81 -4.28
CA LYS A 173 -3.47 -18.97 -4.61
C LYS A 173 -3.70 -19.89 -3.41
N LYS A 174 -2.67 -20.11 -2.58
CA LYS A 174 -2.80 -20.87 -1.33
C LYS A 174 -3.74 -20.18 -0.32
N ALA A 175 -3.79 -18.85 -0.34
CA ALA A 175 -4.73 -18.04 0.41
C ALA A 175 -6.12 -17.90 -0.25
N GLY A 176 -6.38 -18.55 -1.40
CA GLY A 176 -7.65 -18.43 -2.11
C GLY A 176 -7.87 -17.04 -2.73
N ALA A 177 -6.77 -16.35 -3.04
CA ALA A 177 -6.70 -15.04 -3.68
C ALA A 177 -6.05 -15.15 -5.09
N HIS A 178 -6.06 -14.05 -5.83
CA HIS A 178 -5.55 -13.97 -7.20
C HIS A 178 -4.13 -13.40 -7.24
N GLY A 179 -3.22 -13.90 -8.10
CA GLY A 179 -1.85 -13.36 -8.21
C GLY A 179 -1.77 -11.86 -8.55
N LYS A 180 -2.76 -11.31 -9.26
CA LYS A 180 -2.89 -9.86 -9.49
C LYS A 180 -3.02 -9.05 -8.18
N GLN A 181 -3.44 -9.65 -7.08
CA GLN A 181 -3.49 -8.99 -5.76
C GLN A 181 -2.10 -8.62 -5.24
N ALA A 182 -1.04 -9.34 -5.64
CA ALA A 182 0.33 -8.97 -5.31
C ALA A 182 0.69 -7.58 -5.86
N LEU A 183 0.24 -7.25 -7.08
CA LEU A 183 0.45 -5.95 -7.72
C LEU A 183 -0.23 -4.83 -6.95
N THR A 184 -1.50 -5.04 -6.59
CA THR A 184 -2.31 -4.04 -5.90
C THR A 184 -1.81 -3.77 -4.49
N MET A 185 -1.36 -4.83 -3.81
CA MET A 185 -0.73 -4.75 -2.49
C MET A 185 0.61 -4.01 -2.55
N THR A 186 1.45 -4.32 -3.53
CA THR A 186 2.73 -3.63 -3.75
C THR A 186 2.51 -2.13 -3.99
N MET A 187 1.49 -1.77 -4.76
CA MET A 187 1.08 -0.37 -4.95
C MET A 187 0.52 0.25 -3.66
N GLY A 188 -0.19 -0.55 -2.85
CA GLY A 188 -0.75 -0.13 -1.56
C GLY A 188 0.29 0.30 -0.53
N PHE A 189 1.46 -0.34 -0.52
CA PHE A 189 2.59 0.08 0.33
C PHE A 189 3.11 1.48 0.00
N GLY A 190 2.98 1.95 -1.24
CA GLY A 190 3.24 3.36 -1.56
C GLY A 190 2.04 4.23 -1.19
N CYS A 191 0.90 3.96 -1.83
CA CYS A 191 -0.34 4.67 -1.57
C CYS A 191 -1.51 3.68 -1.55
N ASN A 192 -2.13 3.51 -0.37
CA ASN A 192 -3.25 2.58 -0.23
C ASN A 192 -4.44 2.96 -1.11
N ALA A 193 -4.74 4.25 -1.28
CA ALA A 193 -5.81 4.72 -2.16
C ALA A 193 -5.57 4.31 -3.62
N ALA A 194 -4.34 4.44 -4.12
CA ALA A 194 -3.99 3.99 -5.46
C ALA A 194 -4.03 2.46 -5.58
N GLY A 195 -3.54 1.74 -4.57
CA GLY A 195 -3.61 0.28 -4.52
C GLY A 195 -5.05 -0.25 -4.56
N ILE A 196 -5.98 0.38 -3.83
CA ILE A 196 -7.41 0.05 -3.86
C ILE A 196 -7.99 0.30 -5.26
N ILE A 197 -7.68 1.43 -5.90
CA ILE A 197 -8.14 1.72 -7.28
C ILE A 197 -7.57 0.68 -8.27
N ALA A 198 -6.33 0.26 -8.08
CA ALA A 198 -5.68 -0.74 -8.93
C ALA A 198 -6.33 -2.12 -8.85
N THR A 199 -7.11 -2.44 -7.81
CA THR A 199 -7.86 -3.71 -7.72
C THR A 199 -8.84 -3.93 -8.88
N ARG A 200 -9.15 -2.89 -9.66
CA ARG A 200 -9.91 -3.00 -10.92
C ARG A 200 -9.31 -3.97 -11.95
N ILE A 201 -8.01 -4.31 -11.85
CA ILE A 201 -7.36 -5.29 -12.73
C ILE A 201 -7.79 -6.74 -12.44
N ILE A 202 -8.41 -6.98 -11.28
CA ILE A 202 -8.90 -8.30 -10.85
C ILE A 202 -10.31 -8.48 -11.41
N ASP A 203 -10.49 -9.48 -12.27
CA ASP A 203 -11.72 -9.72 -13.02
C ASP A 203 -12.84 -10.27 -12.12
N SER A 204 -12.46 -11.16 -11.20
CA SER A 204 -13.36 -11.73 -10.20
C SER A 204 -13.81 -10.67 -9.19
N PRO A 205 -15.12 -10.36 -9.08
CA PRO A 205 -15.60 -9.37 -8.10
C PRO A 205 -15.34 -9.80 -6.65
N ARG A 206 -15.35 -11.11 -6.40
CA ARG A 206 -15.04 -11.72 -5.11
C ARG A 206 -13.57 -11.51 -4.72
N GLU A 207 -12.65 -11.89 -5.59
CA GLU A 207 -11.21 -11.74 -5.34
C GLU A 207 -10.82 -10.25 -5.28
N ARG A 208 -11.50 -9.40 -6.09
CA ARG A 208 -11.36 -7.95 -6.02
C ARG A 208 -11.76 -7.41 -4.64
N LEU A 209 -12.86 -7.89 -4.05
CA LEU A 209 -13.27 -7.46 -2.71
C LEU A 209 -12.26 -7.90 -1.63
N ILE A 210 -11.72 -9.12 -1.73
CA ILE A 210 -10.65 -9.58 -0.83
C ILE A 210 -9.42 -8.66 -0.94
N ALA A 211 -9.02 -8.32 -2.17
CA ALA A 211 -7.90 -7.42 -2.41
C ALA A 211 -8.15 -6.02 -1.83
N ILE A 212 -9.36 -5.45 -2.02
CA ILE A 212 -9.73 -4.14 -1.45
C ILE A 212 -9.63 -4.16 0.08
N LEU A 213 -10.20 -5.17 0.72
CA LEU A 213 -10.22 -5.26 2.18
C LEU A 213 -8.83 -5.47 2.77
N THR A 214 -8.04 -6.35 2.15
CA THR A 214 -6.72 -6.72 2.66
C THR A 214 -5.65 -5.68 2.40
N ASN A 215 -5.83 -4.79 1.42
CA ASN A 215 -4.91 -3.68 1.16
C ASN A 215 -4.73 -2.75 2.38
N ASN A 216 -5.72 -2.69 3.29
CA ASN A 216 -5.66 -1.91 4.52
C ASN A 216 -4.55 -2.36 5.50
N PHE A 217 -4.08 -3.60 5.39
CA PHE A 217 -2.99 -4.13 6.21
C PHE A 217 -1.61 -3.77 5.67
N ALA A 218 -1.51 -3.23 4.45
CA ALA A 218 -0.26 -2.70 3.91
C ALA A 218 -0.03 -1.27 4.46
N PRO A 219 1.00 -1.03 5.29
CA PRO A 219 1.39 0.33 5.66
C PRO A 219 1.75 1.14 4.41
N CYS A 220 1.05 2.25 4.18
CA CYS A 220 1.34 3.19 3.10
C CYS A 220 2.35 4.26 3.54
N ASN A 221 2.85 5.07 2.60
CA ASN A 221 3.75 6.20 2.86
C ASN A 221 3.29 7.10 4.02
N GLY A 222 1.98 7.38 4.14
CA GLY A 222 1.44 8.20 5.22
C GLY A 222 1.50 7.56 6.63
N ARG A 223 1.65 6.23 6.71
CA ARG A 223 1.76 5.51 7.99
C ARG A 223 3.21 5.31 8.45
N PHE A 224 4.18 5.31 7.53
CA PHE A 224 5.59 5.13 7.87
C PHE A 224 6.10 6.18 8.88
N PRO A 225 5.79 7.48 8.74
CA PRO A 225 6.13 8.50 9.75
C PRO A 225 5.73 8.11 11.17
N THR A 226 4.47 7.75 11.37
CA THR A 226 3.96 7.33 12.69
C THR A 226 4.63 6.04 13.16
N LEU A 227 4.82 5.05 12.28
CA LEU A 227 5.48 3.80 12.65
C LEU A 227 6.94 4.00 13.04
N ILE A 228 7.68 4.86 12.33
CA ILE A 228 9.07 5.23 12.62
C ILE A 228 9.16 5.99 13.94
N MET A 229 8.24 6.94 14.17
CA MET A 229 8.17 7.68 15.43
C MET A 229 7.92 6.73 16.62
N LEU A 230 6.92 5.85 16.51
CA LEU A 230 6.61 4.88 17.57
C LEU A 230 7.76 3.89 17.80
N ALA A 231 8.39 3.41 16.72
CA ALA A 231 9.58 2.56 16.80
C ALA A 231 10.72 3.28 17.53
N THR A 232 10.96 4.56 17.24
CA THR A 232 12.02 5.35 17.88
C THR A 232 11.73 5.60 19.36
N VAL A 233 10.51 6.02 19.68
CA VAL A 233 10.14 6.41 21.06
C VAL A 233 10.02 5.19 21.98
N PHE A 234 9.37 4.11 21.53
CA PHE A 234 9.05 2.97 22.40
C PHE A 234 10.05 1.82 22.32
N VAL A 235 10.66 1.60 21.15
CA VAL A 235 11.61 0.50 20.96
C VAL A 235 13.03 1.03 21.11
N ALA A 236 13.43 2.01 20.31
CA ALA A 236 14.82 2.46 20.25
C ALA A 236 15.32 3.06 21.56
N ALA A 237 14.45 3.75 22.31
CA ALA A 237 14.77 4.30 23.64
C ALA A 237 15.17 3.24 24.68
N ALA A 238 14.77 1.98 24.49
CA ALA A 238 15.14 0.87 25.37
C ALA A 238 16.53 0.28 25.05
N PHE A 239 17.17 0.69 23.96
CA PHE A 239 18.45 0.13 23.50
C PHE A 239 19.57 1.19 23.49
N PRO A 240 20.84 0.77 23.57
CA PRO A 240 21.97 1.70 23.46
C PRO A 240 21.96 2.50 22.14
N PRO A 241 22.40 3.78 22.14
CA PRO A 241 22.36 4.64 20.96
C PRO A 241 23.01 4.04 19.70
N ALA A 242 24.06 3.22 19.87
CA ALA A 242 24.77 2.58 18.78
C ALA A 242 23.92 1.55 17.99
N VAL A 243 22.92 0.93 18.64
CA VAL A 243 22.03 -0.07 18.01
C VAL A 243 20.60 0.43 17.87
N ALA A 244 20.25 1.54 18.52
CA ALA A 244 18.91 2.11 18.54
C ALA A 244 18.32 2.32 17.13
N SER A 245 19.10 2.86 16.20
CA SER A 245 18.66 3.10 14.81
C SER A 245 18.38 1.80 14.04
N VAL A 246 19.24 0.79 14.20
CA VAL A 246 19.08 -0.51 13.55
C VAL A 246 17.88 -1.26 14.11
N VAL A 247 17.66 -1.18 15.43
CA VAL A 247 16.50 -1.81 16.08
C VAL A 247 15.21 -1.11 15.67
N ALA A 248 15.20 0.23 15.59
CA ALA A 248 14.05 0.99 15.09
C ALA A 248 13.69 0.58 13.65
N ALA A 249 14.68 0.59 12.75
CA ALA A 249 14.49 0.16 11.37
C ALA A 249 14.02 -1.30 11.27
N GLY A 250 14.63 -2.20 12.05
CA GLY A 250 14.25 -3.61 12.13
C GLY A 250 12.80 -3.81 12.59
N SER A 251 12.33 -3.01 13.56
CA SER A 251 10.95 -3.07 14.05
C SER A 251 9.93 -2.62 12.98
N VAL A 252 10.25 -1.59 12.19
CA VAL A 252 9.40 -1.15 11.07
C VAL A 252 9.34 -2.22 9.99
N VAL A 253 10.47 -2.83 9.64
CA VAL A 253 10.52 -3.96 8.69
C VAL A 253 9.71 -5.14 9.20
N MET A 254 9.80 -5.46 10.49
CA MET A 254 9.01 -6.52 11.11
C MET A 254 7.51 -6.23 11.01
N LEU A 255 7.08 -4.99 11.25
CA LEU A 255 5.68 -4.58 11.08
C LEU A 255 5.19 -4.71 9.62
N VAL A 256 6.03 -4.37 8.65
CA VAL A 256 5.73 -4.58 7.22
C VAL A 256 5.53 -6.07 6.92
N VAL A 257 6.43 -6.94 7.40
CA VAL A 257 6.32 -8.40 7.22
C VAL A 257 5.07 -8.96 7.90
N ILE A 258 4.76 -8.49 9.11
CA ILE A 258 3.53 -8.84 9.82
C ILE A 258 2.31 -8.40 9.00
N GLY A 259 2.30 -7.19 8.43
CA GLY A 259 1.23 -6.72 7.54
C GLY A 259 1.05 -7.59 6.30
N ILE A 260 2.13 -8.09 5.72
CA ILE A 260 2.08 -9.06 4.60
C ILE A 260 1.44 -10.37 5.07
N LEU A 261 1.88 -10.90 6.21
CA LEU A 261 1.36 -12.14 6.76
C LEU A 261 -0.15 -12.02 7.09
N PHE A 262 -0.56 -10.92 7.71
CA PHE A 262 -1.97 -10.63 7.99
C PHE A 262 -2.80 -10.53 6.72
N THR A 263 -2.30 -9.88 5.67
CA THR A 263 -2.96 -9.84 4.35
C THR A 263 -3.25 -11.24 3.84
N LEU A 264 -2.28 -12.15 3.91
CA LEU A 264 -2.44 -13.53 3.46
C LEU A 264 -3.39 -14.35 4.34
N ILE A 265 -3.29 -14.22 5.66
CA ILE A 265 -4.16 -14.91 6.62
C ILE A 265 -5.62 -14.46 6.44
N VAL A 266 -5.85 -13.15 6.37
CA VAL A 266 -7.19 -12.58 6.20
C VAL A 266 -7.74 -12.94 4.82
N SER A 267 -6.92 -12.93 3.77
CA SER A 267 -7.33 -13.42 2.44
C SER A 267 -7.79 -14.88 2.50
N ALA A 268 -7.04 -15.75 3.19
CA ALA A 268 -7.38 -17.15 3.39
C ALA A 268 -8.65 -17.35 4.22
N PHE A 269 -8.83 -16.52 5.25
CA PHE A 269 -10.01 -16.56 6.09
C PHE A 269 -11.27 -16.12 5.32
N LEU A 270 -11.21 -14.97 4.64
CA LEU A 270 -12.33 -14.45 3.84
C LEU A 270 -12.70 -15.39 2.69
N SER A 271 -11.71 -15.93 1.97
CA SER A 271 -11.94 -16.82 0.84
C SER A 271 -12.60 -18.14 1.24
N ARG A 272 -12.42 -18.59 2.49
CA ARG A 272 -13.02 -19.84 3.00
C ARG A 272 -14.35 -19.64 3.72
N THR A 273 -14.63 -18.45 4.25
CA THR A 273 -15.80 -18.18 5.11
C THR A 273 -16.89 -17.42 4.38
N LEU A 274 -16.73 -16.11 4.26
CA LEU A 274 -17.73 -15.15 3.79
C LEU A 274 -17.82 -15.08 2.26
N LEU A 275 -16.68 -15.21 1.60
CA LEU A 275 -16.56 -15.06 0.16
C LEU A 275 -16.20 -16.42 -0.40
N LYS A 276 -17.16 -17.33 -0.58
CA LYS A 276 -16.98 -18.64 -1.23
C LYS A 276 -17.27 -18.53 -2.73
N GLY A 277 -16.53 -19.25 -3.56
CA GLY A 277 -16.69 -19.25 -5.01
C GLY A 277 -15.58 -20.00 -5.74
N GLU A 278 -15.71 -20.16 -7.06
CA GLU A 278 -14.68 -20.78 -7.89
C GLU A 278 -13.48 -19.84 -8.06
N ALA A 279 -12.28 -20.43 -8.13
CA ALA A 279 -11.05 -19.67 -8.35
C ALA A 279 -11.00 -19.18 -9.80
N SER A 280 -10.67 -17.90 -10.01
CA SER A 280 -10.49 -17.35 -11.35
C SER A 280 -9.29 -18.01 -12.05
N ALA A 281 -9.40 -18.25 -13.36
CA ALA A 281 -8.28 -18.73 -14.16
C ALA A 281 -7.25 -17.61 -14.32
N PHE A 282 -6.02 -17.83 -13.83
CA PHE A 282 -4.92 -16.90 -14.02
C PHE A 282 -4.25 -17.12 -15.37
N THR A 283 -4.64 -16.38 -16.39
CA THR A 283 -3.90 -16.26 -17.66
C THR A 283 -3.15 -14.94 -17.65
N LEU A 284 -1.89 -14.95 -17.19
CA LEU A 284 -1.02 -13.79 -17.30
C LEU A 284 -0.15 -13.92 -18.56
N GLU A 285 -0.50 -13.20 -19.61
CA GLU A 285 0.42 -12.98 -20.72
C GLU A 285 1.59 -12.14 -20.21
N LEU A 286 2.79 -12.74 -20.12
CA LEU A 286 3.99 -12.02 -19.72
C LEU A 286 4.32 -10.97 -20.80
N PRO A 287 4.24 -9.66 -20.50
CA PRO A 287 4.53 -8.64 -21.50
C PRO A 287 6.03 -8.67 -21.85
N PRO A 288 6.41 -8.43 -23.12
CA PRO A 288 7.81 -8.32 -23.50
C PRO A 288 8.45 -7.10 -22.82
N TYR A 289 9.74 -7.19 -22.47
CA TYR A 289 10.49 -6.06 -21.93
C TYR A 289 10.41 -4.87 -22.91
N ARG A 290 9.86 -3.74 -22.46
CA ARG A 290 9.79 -2.50 -23.22
C ARG A 290 10.64 -1.43 -22.54
N ARG A 291 11.32 -0.61 -23.34
CA ARG A 291 12.05 0.54 -22.80
C ARG A 291 11.04 1.60 -22.33
N PRO A 292 11.11 2.06 -21.07
CA PRO A 292 10.17 3.03 -20.52
C PRO A 292 10.35 4.39 -21.21
N ASN A 293 9.25 5.03 -21.59
CA ASN A 293 9.27 6.41 -22.09
C ASN A 293 9.20 7.38 -20.91
N ILE A 294 10.36 7.80 -20.41
CA ILE A 294 10.52 8.60 -19.17
C ILE A 294 9.62 9.85 -19.19
N LYS A 295 9.51 10.56 -20.33
CA LYS A 295 8.69 11.78 -20.42
C LYS A 295 7.20 11.49 -20.24
N ARG A 296 6.70 10.45 -20.90
CA ARG A 296 5.30 10.02 -20.77
C ARG A 296 5.01 9.54 -19.36
N ILE A 297 5.94 8.78 -18.77
CA ILE A 297 5.81 8.26 -17.41
C ILE A 297 5.72 9.39 -16.40
N LEU A 298 6.62 10.39 -16.49
CA LEU A 298 6.62 11.51 -15.57
C LEU A 298 5.33 12.32 -15.65
N TYR A 299 4.87 12.62 -16.86
CA TYR A 299 3.60 13.32 -17.09
C TYR A 299 2.41 12.53 -16.50
N THR A 300 2.27 11.26 -16.90
CA THR A 300 1.13 10.42 -16.50
C THR A 300 1.14 10.16 -14.99
N SER A 301 2.31 9.95 -14.39
CA SER A 301 2.44 9.64 -12.97
C SER A 301 2.16 10.85 -12.09
N ILE A 302 2.70 12.01 -12.44
CA ILE A 302 2.53 13.22 -11.63
C ILE A 302 1.13 13.81 -11.85
N ILE A 303 0.73 14.03 -13.10
CA ILE A 303 -0.50 14.75 -13.40
C ILE A 303 -1.72 13.83 -13.23
N ASP A 304 -1.74 12.67 -13.88
CA ASP A 304 -2.95 11.85 -13.91
C ASP A 304 -3.15 11.02 -12.63
N ARG A 305 -2.06 10.67 -11.93
CA ARG A 305 -2.13 9.88 -10.68
C ARG A 305 -1.97 10.74 -9.42
N THR A 306 -0.86 11.47 -9.26
CA THR A 306 -0.59 12.21 -8.00
C THR A 306 -1.60 13.32 -7.75
N ILE A 307 -1.86 14.20 -8.73
CA ILE A 307 -2.77 15.35 -8.53
C ILE A 307 -4.20 14.88 -8.24
N PHE A 308 -4.67 13.83 -8.93
CA PHE A 308 -6.02 13.30 -8.70
C PHE A 308 -6.21 12.75 -7.28
N VAL A 309 -5.21 12.03 -6.76
CA VAL A 309 -5.23 11.51 -5.38
C VAL A 309 -5.11 12.66 -4.38
N LEU A 310 -4.22 13.62 -4.64
CA LEU A 310 -4.03 14.79 -3.78
C LEU A 310 -5.30 15.63 -3.68
N TRP A 311 -5.99 15.86 -4.80
CA TRP A 311 -7.24 16.63 -4.81
C TRP A 311 -8.30 16.01 -3.90
N ARG A 312 -8.45 14.68 -3.94
CA ARG A 312 -9.36 13.96 -3.04
C ARG A 312 -8.93 14.08 -1.58
N ALA A 313 -7.64 14.01 -1.29
CA ALA A 313 -7.11 14.17 0.06
C ALA A 313 -7.35 15.59 0.60
N ILE A 314 -7.18 16.63 -0.22
CA ILE A 314 -7.46 18.03 0.13
C ILE A 314 -8.95 18.21 0.48
N GLN A 315 -9.85 17.67 -0.35
CA GLN A 315 -11.30 17.75 -0.13
C GLN A 315 -11.74 17.10 1.19
N THR A 316 -11.07 16.03 1.62
CA THR A 316 -11.36 15.34 2.88
C THR A 316 -10.63 15.93 4.09
N ALA A 317 -9.44 16.50 3.89
CA ALA A 317 -8.61 17.06 4.96
C ALA A 317 -9.08 18.45 5.44
N ALA A 318 -9.54 19.32 4.53
CA ALA A 318 -10.04 20.65 4.88
C ALA A 318 -11.13 20.63 5.99
N PRO A 319 -12.22 19.84 5.87
CA PRO A 319 -13.23 19.78 6.94
C PRO A 319 -12.70 19.12 8.21
N ALA A 320 -11.77 18.16 8.11
CA ALA A 320 -11.15 17.57 9.29
C ALA A 320 -10.33 18.61 10.08
N GLY A 321 -9.51 19.40 9.40
CA GLY A 321 -8.76 20.51 10.02
C GLY A 321 -9.65 21.56 10.67
N ALA A 322 -10.78 21.89 10.03
CA ALA A 322 -11.80 22.77 10.62
C ALA A 322 -12.35 22.22 11.94
N VAL A 323 -12.73 20.93 11.95
CA VAL A 323 -13.27 20.27 13.15
C VAL A 323 -12.22 20.18 14.26
N ILE A 324 -10.97 19.84 13.94
CA ILE A 324 -9.87 19.79 14.91
C ILE A 324 -9.70 21.15 15.59
N TRP A 325 -9.66 22.22 14.80
CA TRP A 325 -9.49 23.56 15.35
C TRP A 325 -10.67 24.01 16.22
N LEU A 326 -11.91 23.72 15.80
CA LEU A 326 -13.09 24.02 16.61
C LEU A 326 -13.07 23.28 17.94
N LEU A 327 -12.70 22.00 17.94
CA LEU A 327 -12.61 21.20 19.16
C LEU A 327 -11.49 21.69 20.08
N GLY A 328 -10.36 22.12 19.53
CA GLY A 328 -9.24 22.63 20.31
C GLY A 328 -9.46 24.01 20.93
N ASN A 329 -10.18 24.91 20.24
CA ASN A 329 -10.29 26.33 20.65
C ASN A 329 -11.64 26.70 21.28
N ILE A 330 -12.70 25.93 21.07
CA ILE A 330 -13.96 26.16 21.78
C ILE A 330 -13.78 25.66 23.20
N VAL A 331 -13.82 26.57 24.17
CA VAL A 331 -13.72 26.26 25.59
C VAL A 331 -15.12 26.21 26.20
N VAL A 332 -15.40 25.14 26.96
CA VAL A 332 -16.64 24.99 27.73
C VAL A 332 -16.25 24.83 29.20
N GLY A 333 -16.48 25.88 29.99
CA GLY A 333 -15.95 25.96 31.36
C GLY A 333 -14.44 26.24 31.35
N ASP A 334 -13.65 25.36 31.97
CA ASP A 334 -12.19 25.48 32.08
C ASP A 334 -11.41 24.58 31.11
N GLN A 335 -12.10 23.78 30.29
CA GLN A 335 -11.49 22.79 29.40
C GLN A 335 -11.94 23.01 27.95
N SER A 336 -11.05 22.68 27.00
CA SER A 336 -11.42 22.68 25.58
C SER A 336 -12.45 21.59 25.29
N LEU A 337 -13.24 21.82 24.25
CA LEU A 337 -14.26 20.88 23.79
C LEU A 337 -13.64 19.53 23.41
N ALA A 338 -12.40 19.52 22.91
CA ALA A 338 -11.62 18.32 22.66
C ALA A 338 -11.42 17.47 23.93
N VAL A 339 -11.03 18.09 25.05
CA VAL A 339 -10.84 17.38 26.32
C VAL A 339 -12.17 16.85 26.86
N HIS A 340 -13.26 17.60 26.68
CA HIS A 340 -14.59 17.14 27.06
C HIS A 340 -15.00 15.88 26.29
N PHE A 341 -14.86 15.88 24.96
CA PHE A 341 -15.14 14.71 24.13
C PHE A 341 -14.19 13.55 24.42
N ALA A 342 -12.90 13.83 24.68
CA ALA A 342 -11.95 12.80 25.07
C ALA A 342 -12.38 12.11 26.37
N ASN A 343 -12.86 12.85 27.38
CA ASN A 343 -13.37 12.28 28.62
C ASN A 343 -14.62 11.42 28.42
N VAL A 344 -15.53 11.83 27.51
CA VAL A 344 -16.71 11.03 27.13
C VAL A 344 -16.31 9.73 26.44
N LEU A 345 -15.29 9.78 25.59
CA LEU A 345 -14.78 8.61 24.88
C LEU A 345 -13.85 7.72 25.73
N ASN A 346 -13.31 8.24 26.83
CA ASN A 346 -12.37 7.54 27.70
C ASN A 346 -12.84 6.15 28.20
N PRO A 347 -14.09 5.94 28.68
CA PRO A 347 -14.53 4.60 29.08
C PRO A 347 -14.49 3.59 27.92
N LEU A 348 -14.80 4.02 26.69
CA LEU A 348 -14.68 3.19 25.49
C LEU A 348 -13.22 2.97 25.13
N GLY A 349 -12.40 4.02 25.22
CA GLY A 349 -10.96 3.97 24.98
C GLY A 349 -10.31 2.91 25.86
N VAL A 350 -10.51 3.02 27.18
CA VAL A 350 -9.92 2.10 28.17
C VAL A 350 -10.40 0.67 27.96
N ALA A 351 -11.66 0.45 27.57
CA ALA A 351 -12.18 -0.88 27.25
C ALA A 351 -11.48 -1.55 26.06
N ILE A 352 -10.99 -0.74 25.10
CA ILE A 352 -10.24 -1.20 23.91
C ILE A 352 -8.72 -1.21 24.18
N GLY A 353 -8.27 -0.68 25.32
CA GLY A 353 -6.84 -0.54 25.67
C GLY A 353 -6.19 0.74 25.15
N LEU A 354 -6.99 1.73 24.75
CA LEU A 354 -6.57 3.07 24.36
C LEU A 354 -6.96 4.08 25.45
N ASP A 355 -6.58 5.35 25.30
CA ASP A 355 -7.18 6.44 26.08
C ASP A 355 -8.24 7.19 25.25
N GLY A 356 -9.01 8.05 25.92
CA GLY A 356 -10.02 8.87 25.26
C GLY A 356 -9.47 9.86 24.22
N VAL A 357 -8.23 10.33 24.39
CA VAL A 357 -7.56 11.30 23.49
C VAL A 357 -7.16 10.65 22.18
N ILE A 358 -6.51 9.49 22.24
CA ILE A 358 -6.12 8.66 21.11
C ILE A 358 -7.35 8.27 20.31
N LEU A 359 -8.41 7.80 20.99
CA LEU A 359 -9.65 7.41 20.34
C LEU A 359 -10.31 8.61 19.64
N LEU A 360 -10.37 9.78 20.29
CA LEU A 360 -10.87 11.02 19.69
C LEU A 360 -10.06 11.40 18.44
N ALA A 361 -8.73 11.39 18.54
CA ALA A 361 -7.84 11.71 17.42
C ALA A 361 -8.07 10.77 16.23
N TYR A 362 -8.23 9.46 16.47
CA TYR A 362 -8.55 8.50 15.41
C TYR A 362 -9.90 8.78 14.76
N VAL A 363 -10.93 9.15 15.53
CA VAL A 363 -12.28 9.43 14.99
C VAL A 363 -12.29 10.67 14.10
N ILE A 364 -11.58 11.73 14.50
CA ILE A 364 -11.56 12.98 13.74
C ILE A 364 -10.64 12.85 12.52
N ALA A 365 -9.52 12.16 12.66
CA ALA A 365 -8.52 12.00 11.61
C ALA A 365 -8.76 10.78 10.69
N ILE A 366 -9.92 10.11 10.77
CA ILE A 366 -10.35 9.09 9.77
C ILE A 366 -10.09 9.56 8.33
N PRO A 367 -10.45 10.80 7.94
CA PRO A 367 -10.28 11.26 6.56
C PRO A 367 -8.82 11.55 6.17
N ALA A 368 -7.94 11.75 7.15
CA ALA A 368 -6.53 12.13 6.96
C ALA A 368 -5.68 11.58 8.12
N ASN A 369 -5.31 10.30 8.04
CA ASN A 369 -4.62 9.60 9.13
C ASN A 369 -3.25 10.19 9.46
N GLU A 370 -2.67 10.95 8.54
CA GLU A 370 -1.41 11.68 8.72
C GLU A 370 -1.51 12.77 9.81
N ILE A 371 -2.73 13.21 10.15
CA ILE A 371 -3.00 14.26 11.14
C ILE A 371 -3.28 13.68 12.54
N VAL A 372 -3.38 12.35 12.69
CA VAL A 372 -3.66 11.69 14.00
C VAL A 372 -2.64 12.12 15.05
N VAL A 373 -1.34 12.04 14.74
CA VAL A 373 -0.27 12.37 15.70
C VAL A 373 -0.29 13.85 16.08
N PRO A 374 -0.29 14.83 15.14
CA PRO A 374 -0.45 16.24 15.49
C PRO A 374 -1.70 16.53 16.32
N THR A 375 -2.81 15.84 16.06
CA THR A 375 -4.05 15.99 16.84
C THR A 375 -3.90 15.45 18.25
N MET A 376 -3.26 14.29 18.44
CA MET A 376 -2.97 13.76 19.77
C MET A 376 -2.11 14.73 20.56
N MET A 377 -1.06 15.27 19.96
CA MET A 377 -0.16 16.21 20.62
C MET A 377 -0.86 17.52 20.97
N MET A 378 -1.69 18.05 20.07
CA MET A 378 -2.54 19.19 20.32
C MET A 378 -3.37 19.01 21.60
N VAL A 379 -4.07 17.87 21.72
CA VAL A 379 -4.96 17.62 22.86
C VAL A 379 -4.17 17.34 24.14
N TYR A 380 -3.06 16.60 24.08
CA TYR A 380 -2.22 16.34 25.26
C TYR A 380 -1.48 17.57 25.76
N MET A 381 -1.02 18.44 24.86
CA MET A 381 -0.29 19.67 25.21
C MET A 381 -1.24 20.84 25.49
N GLY A 382 -2.55 20.68 25.20
CA GLY A 382 -3.53 21.75 25.31
C GLY A 382 -3.26 22.92 24.37
N THR A 383 -2.50 22.71 23.29
CA THR A 383 -2.26 23.73 22.28
C THR A 383 -3.51 23.85 21.41
N GLY A 384 -4.03 25.06 21.21
CA GLY A 384 -5.24 25.27 20.39
C GLY A 384 -5.02 24.99 18.89
N VAL A 385 -3.83 24.56 18.47
CA VAL A 385 -3.47 24.39 17.06
C VAL A 385 -2.66 23.11 16.91
N MET A 386 -2.78 22.45 15.76
CA MET A 386 -1.94 21.31 15.42
C MET A 386 -0.46 21.72 15.44
N THR A 387 0.33 20.90 16.14
CA THR A 387 1.77 21.10 16.31
C THR A 387 2.54 19.90 15.81
N ASP A 388 3.73 20.18 15.31
CA ASP A 388 4.69 19.15 14.94
C ASP A 388 5.18 18.44 16.20
N GLY A 389 5.63 17.20 16.03
CA GLY A 389 6.26 16.44 17.10
C GLY A 389 7.46 17.16 17.73
N PRO A 390 7.99 16.62 18.85
CA PRO A 390 9.20 17.18 19.44
C PRO A 390 10.28 17.22 18.36
N GLU A 391 11.16 18.22 18.40
CA GLU A 391 12.18 18.63 17.42
C GLU A 391 13.19 17.55 16.94
N GLY A 392 12.90 16.26 17.09
CA GLY A 392 13.65 15.10 16.59
C GLY A 392 13.05 14.40 15.37
N ALA A 393 11.93 14.85 14.80
CA ALA A 393 11.47 14.40 13.48
C ALA A 393 12.27 15.02 12.31
N ALA A 394 13.35 15.74 12.63
CA ALA A 394 14.40 16.17 11.70
C ALA A 394 15.33 15.02 11.24
N LEU A 395 15.04 13.77 11.64
CA LEU A 395 15.68 12.57 11.11
C LEU A 395 14.64 11.69 10.41
N TYR A 396 14.21 12.15 9.25
CA TYR A 396 13.80 11.25 8.18
C TYR A 396 14.89 11.16 7.13
#